data_AF-A0AAN5YJY1-F1
#
_entry.id   AF-A0AAN5YJY1-F1
#
_cell.length_a   1.000
_cell.length_b   1.000
_cell.length_c   1.000
_cell.angle_alpha   90.00
_cell.angle_beta   90.00
_cell.angle_gamma   90.00
#
_symmetry.space_group_name_H-M   'P 1'
#
loop_
_entity.id
_entity.type
_entity.pdbx_description
1 polymer ?
#
loop_
_entity_poly.entity_id
_entity_poly.type
_entity_poly.pdbx_seq_one_letter_code
_entity_poly.pdbx_strand_id
1 'polypeptide(L)'
;MPTLKPLLLAGGHSSRMGTRKELLQVVDDVPLFVHLLIILREACPESEAVFLSLRDHDSLKAIANDRHITAVAHNQLILNRGTTTFPVHVVYDGPGVPSEHDSTGIGPAAGLLAAHHLDDSASWLVVACDYPFISVAALSQLRCAWTAPVTCFENRDGFYEPLLSIWSPEALRALKGNVQNGILGPSAVVKRLHGKTIRPNKESWIFNVNTRADLELASNMEGKPQVS
;
A
#
# COMPACT_ATOMS: atom_id res chain seq x y z
N MET A 1 23.23 -1.62 4.03
CA MET A 1 22.05 -0.76 3.84
C MET A 1 20.81 -1.62 4.06
N PRO A 2 19.75 -1.12 4.70
CA PRO A 2 18.52 -1.90 4.89
C PRO A 2 17.94 -2.31 3.52
N THR A 3 17.47 -3.55 3.41
CA THR A 3 16.82 -4.03 2.19
C THR A 3 15.51 -3.29 1.98
N LEU A 4 15.23 -2.83 0.75
CA LEU A 4 13.97 -2.18 0.41
C LEU A 4 12.95 -3.23 -0.06
N LYS A 5 11.83 -3.36 0.65
CA LYS A 5 10.78 -4.33 0.35
C LYS A 5 9.49 -3.61 -0.08
N PRO A 6 8.90 -3.96 -1.24
CA PRO A 6 7.64 -3.37 -1.67
C PRO A 6 6.45 -3.99 -0.93
N LEU A 7 5.54 -3.14 -0.44
CA LEU A 7 4.37 -3.52 0.34
C LEU A 7 3.11 -2.84 -0.21
N LEU A 8 2.12 -3.65 -0.56
CA LEU A 8 0.75 -3.21 -0.82
C LEU A 8 -0.08 -3.33 0.47
N LEU A 9 -0.73 -2.25 0.89
CA LEU A 9 -1.70 -2.25 2.00
C LEU A 9 -3.12 -2.43 1.47
N ALA A 10 -3.75 -3.56 1.81
CA ALA A 10 -5.04 -3.99 1.29
C ALA A 10 -5.96 -4.58 2.40
N GLY A 11 -5.92 -3.98 3.60
CA GLY A 11 -6.74 -4.39 4.77
C GLY A 11 -7.89 -3.43 5.13
N GLY A 12 -8.14 -2.41 4.30
CA GLY A 12 -9.06 -1.33 4.61
C GLY A 12 -10.53 -1.71 4.36
N HIS A 13 -11.42 -1.50 5.35
CA HIS A 13 -12.86 -1.63 5.08
C HIS A 13 -13.38 -0.37 4.38
N SER A 14 -14.06 -0.49 3.24
CA SER A 14 -14.98 0.57 2.83
C SER A 14 -16.24 0.46 3.68
N SER A 15 -16.30 1.17 4.81
CA SER A 15 -17.55 1.30 5.56
C SER A 15 -18.66 2.03 4.76
N ARG A 16 -18.29 2.73 3.68
CA ARG A 16 -19.20 3.58 2.89
C ARG A 16 -19.85 2.90 1.68
N MET A 17 -19.37 1.72 1.25
CA MET A 17 -19.86 1.03 0.04
C MET A 17 -20.37 -0.41 0.27
N GLY A 18 -20.31 -0.93 1.51
CA GLY A 18 -20.82 -2.28 1.82
C GLY A 18 -20.09 -3.43 1.11
N THR A 19 -18.97 -3.16 0.43
CA THR A 19 -18.14 -4.11 -0.34
C THR A 19 -16.66 -3.80 -0.15
N ARG A 20 -15.80 -4.83 -0.25
CA ARG A 20 -14.35 -4.75 -0.02
C ARG A 20 -13.65 -3.92 -1.11
N LYS A 21 -12.83 -2.92 -0.73
CA LYS A 21 -12.23 -1.95 -1.69
C LYS A 21 -11.31 -2.64 -2.69
N GLU A 22 -10.59 -3.66 -2.24
CA GLU A 22 -9.60 -4.41 -2.99
C GLU A 22 -10.19 -5.10 -4.23
N LEU A 23 -11.50 -5.42 -4.18
CA LEU A 23 -12.23 -6.14 -5.22
C LEU A 23 -13.06 -5.22 -6.14
N LEU A 24 -13.16 -3.93 -5.82
CA LEU A 24 -14.11 -3.02 -6.48
C LEU A 24 -13.51 -2.21 -7.63
N GLN A 25 -12.18 -2.11 -7.68
CA GLN A 25 -11.50 -1.27 -8.66
C GLN A 25 -10.85 -2.14 -9.70
N VAL A 26 -11.18 -1.88 -10.95
CA VAL A 26 -10.71 -2.64 -12.10
C VAL A 26 -10.09 -1.64 -13.05
N VAL A 27 -8.82 -1.84 -13.38
CA VAL A 27 -8.08 -1.10 -14.40
C VAL A 27 -7.82 -2.07 -15.54
N ASP A 28 -8.33 -1.78 -16.74
CA ASP A 28 -8.20 -2.67 -17.92
C ASP A 28 -8.68 -4.12 -17.68
N ASP A 29 -9.84 -4.33 -17.05
CA ASP A 29 -10.36 -5.65 -16.65
C ASP A 29 -9.46 -6.45 -15.67
N VAL A 30 -8.54 -5.78 -14.98
CA VAL A 30 -7.67 -6.36 -13.95
C VAL A 30 -7.99 -5.73 -12.60
N PRO A 31 -8.21 -6.54 -11.52
CA PRO A 31 -8.39 -5.98 -10.19
C PRO A 31 -7.21 -5.09 -9.78
N LEU A 32 -7.50 -3.95 -9.17
CA LEU A 32 -6.49 -2.93 -8.88
C LEU A 32 -5.37 -3.49 -8.00
N PHE A 33 -5.66 -4.36 -7.02
CA PHE A 33 -4.60 -4.96 -6.21
C PHE A 33 -3.60 -5.77 -7.05
N VAL A 34 -4.05 -6.47 -8.09
CA VAL A 34 -3.18 -7.21 -9.02
C VAL A 34 -2.31 -6.23 -9.80
N HIS A 35 -2.91 -5.15 -10.32
CA HIS A 35 -2.19 -4.10 -11.03
C HIS A 35 -1.11 -3.44 -10.16
N LEU A 36 -1.44 -3.10 -8.91
CA LEU A 36 -0.53 -2.48 -7.95
C LEU A 36 0.62 -3.42 -7.52
N LEU A 37 0.34 -4.72 -7.35
CA LEU A 37 1.39 -5.71 -7.05
C LEU A 37 2.41 -5.82 -8.20
N ILE A 38 1.95 -5.73 -9.45
CA ILE A 38 2.83 -5.73 -10.63
C ILE A 38 3.67 -4.46 -10.66
N ILE A 39 3.06 -3.29 -10.45
CA ILE A 39 3.79 -2.02 -10.39
C ILE A 39 4.86 -2.03 -9.30
N LEU A 40 4.52 -2.56 -8.11
CA LEU A 40 5.46 -2.73 -7.00
C LEU A 40 6.61 -3.70 -7.35
N ARG A 41 6.31 -4.80 -8.06
CA ARG A 41 7.32 -5.74 -8.54
C ARG A 41 8.29 -5.06 -9.52
N GLU A 42 7.76 -4.33 -10.50
CA GLU A 42 8.55 -3.65 -11.53
C GLU A 42 9.36 -2.49 -10.96
N ALA A 43 8.85 -1.79 -9.95
CA ALA A 43 9.57 -0.70 -9.27
C ALA A 43 10.65 -1.18 -8.29
N CYS A 44 10.63 -2.46 -7.90
CA CYS A 44 11.59 -3.08 -6.98
C CYS A 44 12.12 -4.41 -7.54
N PRO A 45 12.81 -4.40 -8.70
CA PRO A 45 13.30 -5.63 -9.33
C PRO A 45 14.34 -6.37 -8.47
N GLU A 46 15.02 -5.66 -7.55
CA GLU A 46 16.00 -6.20 -6.63
C GLU A 46 15.37 -6.93 -5.42
N SER A 47 14.09 -6.72 -5.13
CA SER A 47 13.41 -7.43 -4.05
C SER A 47 13.04 -8.83 -4.54
N GLU A 48 13.30 -9.88 -3.75
CA GLU A 48 12.97 -11.26 -4.15
C GLU A 48 11.45 -11.54 -4.11
N ALA A 49 10.71 -10.76 -3.33
CA ALA A 49 9.27 -10.88 -3.15
C ALA A 49 8.57 -9.53 -3.10
N VAL A 50 7.26 -9.54 -3.37
CA VAL A 50 6.36 -8.43 -3.07
C VAL A 50 5.46 -8.81 -1.90
N PHE A 51 5.15 -7.85 -1.04
CA PHE A 51 4.36 -8.09 0.16
C PHE A 51 2.95 -7.52 0.02
N LEU A 52 1.97 -8.25 0.50
CA LEU A 52 0.56 -7.88 0.53
C LEU A 52 0.08 -7.93 1.98
N SER A 53 -0.24 -6.78 2.55
CA SER A 53 -0.89 -6.70 3.85
C SER A 53 -2.39 -6.84 3.69
N LEU A 54 -2.96 -7.82 4.39
CA LEU A 54 -4.39 -8.07 4.49
C LEU A 54 -4.82 -8.00 5.95
N ARG A 55 -6.10 -7.77 6.19
CA ARG A 55 -6.64 -7.77 7.56
C ARG A 55 -6.54 -9.13 8.22
N ASP A 56 -6.97 -10.16 7.52
CA ASP A 56 -7.18 -11.50 8.07
C ASP A 56 -7.12 -12.56 6.96
N HIS A 57 -7.22 -13.83 7.36
CA HIS A 57 -7.20 -14.96 6.43
C HIS A 57 -8.45 -14.99 5.52
N ASP A 58 -9.57 -14.43 5.95
CA ASP A 58 -10.78 -14.34 5.13
C ASP A 58 -10.64 -13.31 4.01
N SER A 59 -9.77 -12.32 4.20
CA SER A 59 -9.33 -11.39 3.16
C SER A 59 -8.57 -12.12 2.06
N LEU A 60 -7.67 -13.05 2.42
CA LEU A 60 -6.97 -13.87 1.43
C LEU A 60 -7.93 -14.79 0.66
N LYS A 61 -8.85 -15.47 1.35
CA LYS A 61 -9.84 -16.35 0.69
C LYS A 61 -10.67 -15.62 -0.36
N ALA A 62 -10.99 -14.35 -0.14
CA ALA A 62 -11.81 -13.57 -1.06
C ALA A 62 -11.08 -13.19 -2.36
N ILE A 63 -9.75 -13.07 -2.32
CA ILE A 63 -8.95 -12.79 -3.52
C ILE A 63 -8.39 -14.06 -4.18
N ALA A 64 -8.28 -15.16 -3.43
CA ALA A 64 -7.60 -16.39 -3.84
C ALA A 64 -8.15 -17.03 -5.14
N ASN A 65 -9.42 -16.79 -5.47
CA ASN A 65 -10.06 -17.34 -6.67
C ASN A 65 -9.93 -16.44 -7.90
N ASP A 66 -9.23 -15.29 -7.80
CA ASP A 66 -8.99 -14.43 -8.96
C ASP A 66 -8.17 -15.17 -10.03
N ARG A 67 -8.50 -14.94 -11.30
CA ARG A 67 -7.86 -15.63 -12.44
C ARG A 67 -6.34 -15.41 -12.53
N HIS A 68 -5.81 -14.35 -11.92
CA HIS A 68 -4.38 -14.04 -11.91
C HIS A 68 -3.65 -14.73 -10.75
N ILE A 69 -4.35 -15.40 -9.83
CA ILE A 69 -3.75 -16.16 -8.73
C ILE A 69 -3.75 -17.64 -9.09
N THR A 70 -2.55 -18.19 -9.27
CA THR A 70 -2.36 -19.57 -9.77
C THR A 70 -2.11 -20.59 -8.66
N ALA A 71 -1.63 -20.14 -7.51
CA ALA A 71 -1.43 -20.97 -6.33
C ALA A 71 -1.50 -20.12 -5.06
N VAL A 72 -1.98 -20.71 -3.96
CA VAL A 72 -1.98 -20.13 -2.62
C VAL A 72 -1.52 -21.20 -1.63
N ALA A 73 -0.44 -20.94 -0.90
CA ALA A 73 0.09 -21.85 0.12
C ALA A 73 0.91 -21.06 1.14
N HIS A 74 0.85 -21.43 2.43
CA HIS A 74 1.74 -20.90 3.49
C HIS A 74 1.90 -19.37 3.51
N ASN A 75 0.79 -18.61 3.48
CA ASN A 75 0.80 -17.13 3.42
C ASN A 75 1.57 -16.57 2.22
N GLN A 76 1.57 -17.30 1.12
CA GLN A 76 2.10 -16.87 -0.16
C GLN A 76 1.06 -17.16 -1.23
N LEU A 77 1.01 -16.28 -2.24
CA LEU A 77 0.26 -16.51 -3.46
C LEU A 77 1.18 -16.32 -4.67
N ILE A 78 0.91 -17.04 -5.75
CA ILE A 78 1.63 -16.88 -7.03
C ILE A 78 0.75 -16.07 -7.98
N LEU A 79 1.21 -14.85 -8.28
CA LEU A 79 0.55 -13.96 -9.23
C LEU A 79 1.09 -14.24 -10.63
N ASN A 80 0.20 -14.42 -11.60
CA ASN A 80 0.50 -14.57 -13.01
C ASN A 80 -0.32 -13.57 -13.84
N ARG A 81 0.36 -12.80 -14.69
CA ARG A 81 -0.26 -11.97 -15.73
C ARG A 81 0.63 -11.95 -16.97
N GLY A 82 0.19 -12.65 -18.02
CA GLY A 82 0.94 -12.75 -19.27
C GLY A 82 2.29 -13.45 -19.04
N THR A 83 3.39 -12.75 -19.29
CA THR A 83 4.76 -13.27 -19.08
C THR A 83 5.29 -13.05 -17.66
N THR A 84 4.58 -12.27 -16.84
CA THR A 84 5.01 -11.93 -15.48
C THR A 84 4.43 -12.93 -14.48
N THR A 85 5.30 -13.70 -13.83
CA THR A 85 4.93 -14.60 -12.72
C THR A 85 5.87 -14.37 -11.54
N PHE A 86 5.31 -14.14 -10.35
CA PHE A 86 6.12 -13.93 -9.13
C PHE A 86 5.36 -14.27 -7.84
N PRO A 87 6.08 -14.64 -6.78
CA PRO A 87 5.47 -14.84 -5.47
C PRO A 87 5.12 -13.52 -4.78
N VAL A 88 4.00 -13.53 -4.08
CA VAL A 88 3.53 -12.45 -3.21
C VAL A 88 3.38 -13.01 -1.80
N HIS A 89 4.10 -12.42 -0.83
CA HIS A 89 4.05 -12.79 0.57
C HIS A 89 2.93 -12.03 1.26
N VAL A 90 1.98 -12.77 1.83
CA VAL A 90 0.86 -12.21 2.56
C VAL A 90 1.25 -12.01 4.01
N VAL A 91 1.05 -10.80 4.52
CA VAL A 91 1.15 -10.49 5.95
C VAL A 91 -0.22 -10.08 6.47
N TYR A 92 -0.58 -10.56 7.65
CA TYR A 92 -1.84 -10.21 8.28
C TYR A 92 -1.62 -9.18 9.38
N ASP A 93 -2.63 -8.37 9.64
CA ASP A 93 -2.66 -7.53 10.82
C ASP A 93 -2.49 -8.42 12.08
N GLY A 94 -1.43 -8.17 12.86
CA GLY A 94 -1.04 -9.05 13.97
C GLY A 94 -1.92 -8.90 15.23
N PRO A 95 -2.00 -9.93 16.10
CA PRO A 95 -2.60 -9.82 17.43
C PRO A 95 -1.63 -9.07 18.35
N GLY A 96 -1.82 -7.75 18.50
CA GLY A 96 -0.86 -6.93 19.26
C GLY A 96 -1.30 -5.49 19.54
N VAL A 97 -2.57 -5.18 19.32
CA VAL A 97 -3.18 -3.92 19.74
C VAL A 97 -4.43 -4.29 20.55
N PRO A 98 -4.60 -3.82 21.80
CA PRO A 98 -5.79 -4.15 22.58
C PRO A 98 -7.04 -3.67 21.84
N SER A 99 -7.95 -4.60 21.54
CA SER A 99 -9.34 -4.28 21.20
C SER A 99 -10.26 -5.09 22.11
N GLU A 100 -10.34 -4.71 23.39
CA GLU A 100 -11.52 -5.06 24.20
C GLU A 100 -12.75 -4.25 23.79
N HIS A 101 -12.61 -3.30 22.86
CA HIS A 101 -13.73 -2.65 22.19
C HIS A 101 -13.76 -3.04 20.71
N ASP A 102 -14.86 -3.68 20.33
CA ASP A 102 -15.19 -4.07 18.98
C ASP A 102 -14.84 -3.02 17.90
N SER A 103 -14.30 -3.51 16.79
CA SER A 103 -14.49 -3.02 15.42
C SER A 103 -13.76 -1.77 14.88
N THR A 104 -12.70 -1.26 15.51
CA THR A 104 -11.84 -0.22 14.87
C THR A 104 -10.34 -0.49 15.04
N GLY A 105 -9.78 -1.30 14.14
CA GLY A 105 -8.34 -1.54 14.06
C GLY A 105 -7.55 -0.24 13.87
N ILE A 106 -6.24 -0.26 14.15
CA ILE A 106 -5.31 0.88 14.08
C ILE A 106 -5.09 1.44 12.66
N GLY A 107 -5.99 1.14 11.73
CA GLY A 107 -5.97 1.58 10.35
C GLY A 107 -4.75 1.06 9.60
N PRO A 108 -4.22 1.84 8.63
CA PRO A 108 -3.04 1.47 7.86
C PRO A 108 -1.78 1.20 8.70
N ALA A 109 -1.75 1.66 9.96
CA ALA A 109 -0.65 1.33 10.86
C ALA A 109 -0.57 -0.17 11.16
N ALA A 110 -1.68 -0.92 11.08
CA ALA A 110 -1.69 -2.37 11.29
C ALA A 110 -0.81 -3.07 10.26
N GLY A 111 -1.04 -2.79 8.98
CA GLY A 111 -0.26 -3.37 7.90
C GLY A 111 1.21 -2.94 7.90
N LEU A 112 1.49 -1.67 8.22
CA LEU A 112 2.88 -1.19 8.39
C LEU A 112 3.60 -1.93 9.52
N LEU A 113 2.93 -2.12 10.67
CA LEU A 113 3.52 -2.81 11.81
C LEU A 113 3.60 -4.32 11.62
N ALA A 114 2.69 -4.93 10.86
CA ALA A 114 2.77 -6.32 10.45
C ALA A 114 3.99 -6.57 9.56
N ALA A 115 4.22 -5.69 8.58
CA ALA A 115 5.42 -5.74 7.74
C ALA A 115 6.70 -5.53 8.58
N HIS A 116 6.70 -4.53 9.47
CA HIS A 116 7.83 -4.31 10.39
C HIS A 116 8.09 -5.50 11.32
N HIS A 117 7.06 -6.21 11.77
CA HIS A 117 7.21 -7.40 12.58
C HIS A 117 7.83 -8.57 11.81
N LEU A 118 7.51 -8.69 10.51
CA LEU A 118 8.10 -9.70 9.64
C LEU A 118 9.60 -9.45 9.39
N ASP A 119 9.99 -8.19 9.22
CA ASP A 119 11.39 -7.79 9.11
C ASP A 119 11.59 -6.40 9.71
N ASP A 120 12.18 -6.37 10.91
CA ASP A 120 12.41 -5.15 11.67
C ASP A 120 13.66 -4.38 11.21
N SER A 121 14.43 -4.95 10.28
CA SER A 121 15.64 -4.37 9.70
C SER A 121 15.42 -3.78 8.30
N ALA A 122 14.31 -4.14 7.63
CA ALA A 122 13.98 -3.68 6.29
C ALA A 122 13.38 -2.26 6.24
N SER A 123 13.67 -1.57 5.13
CA SER A 123 12.89 -0.42 4.71
C SER A 123 11.74 -0.88 3.81
N TRP A 124 10.61 -0.19 3.87
CA TRP A 124 9.39 -0.60 3.17
C TRP A 124 8.93 0.47 2.19
N LEU A 125 8.83 0.15 0.90
CA LEU A 125 8.15 0.98 -0.10
C LEU A 125 6.66 0.65 -0.06
N VAL A 126 5.85 1.59 0.39
CA VAL A 126 4.45 1.38 0.74
C VAL A 126 3.54 2.04 -0.29
N VAL A 127 2.54 1.28 -0.74
CA VAL A 127 1.42 1.74 -1.56
C VAL A 127 0.13 1.22 -0.91
N ALA A 128 -0.90 2.05 -0.75
CA ALA A 128 -2.24 1.56 -0.41
C ALA A 128 -3.05 1.19 -1.65
N CYS A 129 -4.05 0.32 -1.48
CA CYS A 129 -4.84 -0.23 -2.57
C CYS A 129 -5.84 0.73 -3.22
N ASP A 130 -5.87 2.01 -2.82
CA ASP A 130 -6.83 3.03 -3.25
C ASP A 130 -6.23 4.06 -4.22
N TYR A 131 -5.02 3.82 -4.75
CA TYR A 131 -4.34 4.68 -5.73
C TYR A 131 -4.34 4.07 -7.13
N PRO A 132 -5.42 4.22 -7.94
CA PRO A 132 -5.55 3.56 -9.23
C PRO A 132 -4.51 3.99 -10.28
N PHE A 133 -3.98 5.20 -10.16
CA PHE A 133 -3.10 5.81 -11.18
C PHE A 133 -1.63 5.86 -10.78
N ILE A 134 -1.27 5.26 -9.65
CA ILE A 134 0.15 5.13 -9.31
C ILE A 134 0.85 4.33 -10.42
N SER A 135 2.12 4.62 -10.67
CA SER A 135 2.88 4.00 -11.76
C SER A 135 4.29 3.67 -11.32
N VAL A 136 4.99 2.83 -12.10
CA VAL A 136 6.41 2.54 -11.87
C VAL A 136 7.26 3.81 -11.86
N ALA A 137 6.92 4.80 -12.69
CA ALA A 137 7.58 6.10 -12.71
C ALA A 137 7.38 6.89 -11.40
N ALA A 138 6.18 6.81 -10.80
CA ALA A 138 5.90 7.43 -9.50
C ALA A 138 6.73 6.79 -8.38
N LEU A 139 6.77 5.46 -8.34
CA LEU A 139 7.56 4.73 -7.36
C LEU A 139 9.06 4.93 -7.55
N SER A 140 9.52 5.03 -8.80
CA SER A 140 10.91 5.40 -9.12
C SER A 140 11.25 6.81 -8.62
N GLN A 141 10.33 7.77 -8.73
CA GLN A 141 10.52 9.11 -8.19
C GLN A 141 10.71 9.07 -6.65
N LEU A 142 9.86 8.33 -5.93
CA LEU A 142 10.02 8.15 -4.47
C LEU A 142 11.37 7.51 -4.12
N ARG A 143 11.76 6.46 -4.84
CA ARG A 143 13.03 5.75 -4.63
C ARG A 143 14.24 6.65 -4.87
N CYS A 144 14.25 7.42 -5.96
CA CYS A 144 15.33 8.36 -6.26
C CYS A 144 15.43 9.49 -5.21
N ALA A 145 14.31 9.88 -4.62
CA ALA A 145 14.26 10.91 -3.60
C ALA A 145 14.50 10.38 -2.17
N TRP A 146 14.60 9.06 -1.99
CA TRP A 146 14.57 8.41 -0.69
C TRP A 146 15.65 8.93 0.27
N THR A 147 15.20 9.40 1.43
CA THR A 147 16.01 9.67 2.61
C THR A 147 15.27 9.19 3.87
N ALA A 148 16.01 8.54 4.77
CA ALA A 148 15.50 8.19 6.09
C ALA A 148 15.10 9.47 6.89
N PRO A 149 14.16 9.38 7.84
CA PRO A 149 13.49 8.16 8.30
C PRO A 149 12.21 7.82 7.50
N VAL A 150 11.60 8.79 6.82
CA VAL A 150 10.47 8.61 5.90
C VAL A 150 10.63 9.56 4.71
N THR A 151 10.25 9.11 3.51
CA THR A 151 10.04 9.97 2.33
C THR A 151 8.69 9.64 1.74
N CYS A 152 7.80 10.62 1.60
CA CYS A 152 6.47 10.42 1.05
C CYS A 152 6.10 11.48 0.00
N PHE A 153 5.04 11.22 -0.74
CA PHE A 153 4.43 12.28 -1.54
C PHE A 153 3.71 13.30 -0.65
N GLU A 154 3.58 14.51 -1.19
CA GLU A 154 2.77 15.59 -0.66
C GLU A 154 1.92 16.18 -1.79
N ASN A 155 0.64 16.41 -1.50
CA ASN A 155 -0.28 16.98 -2.46
C ASN A 155 -0.17 18.52 -2.52
N ARG A 156 -0.90 19.16 -3.44
CA ARG A 156 -0.84 20.62 -3.63
C ARG A 156 -1.26 21.44 -2.41
N ASP A 157 -2.13 20.88 -1.58
CA ASP A 157 -2.65 21.51 -0.37
C ASP A 157 -1.74 21.31 0.84
N GLY A 158 -0.61 20.60 0.67
CA GLY A 158 0.38 20.36 1.71
C GLY A 158 0.07 19.16 2.60
N PHE A 159 -0.90 18.31 2.22
CA PHE A 159 -1.15 17.06 2.93
C PHE A 159 -0.15 15.99 2.51
N TYR A 160 0.37 15.28 3.51
CA TYR A 160 1.31 14.19 3.31
C TYR A 160 0.57 12.90 2.98
N GLU A 161 1.11 12.13 2.05
CA GLU A 161 0.61 10.82 1.66
C GLU A 161 1.47 9.71 2.27
N PRO A 162 1.31 9.38 3.57
CA PRO A 162 2.15 8.38 4.23
C PRO A 162 1.97 6.96 3.67
N LEU A 163 0.94 6.74 2.86
CA LEU A 163 0.67 5.45 2.21
C LEU A 163 1.18 5.39 0.76
N LEU A 164 1.87 6.44 0.31
CA LEU A 164 2.70 6.46 -0.90
C LEU A 164 4.09 6.96 -0.51
N SER A 165 4.88 6.08 0.07
CA SER A 165 6.08 6.47 0.79
C SER A 165 7.08 5.33 0.96
N ILE A 166 8.29 5.67 1.44
CA ILE A 166 9.26 4.71 1.93
C ILE A 166 9.45 4.92 3.43
N TRP A 167 9.41 3.84 4.21
CA TRP A 167 9.58 3.85 5.66
C TRP A 167 10.85 3.10 6.07
N SER A 168 11.66 3.72 6.93
CA SER A 168 12.81 3.06 7.55
C SER A 168 12.40 2.24 8.80
N PRO A 169 13.25 1.32 9.27
CA PRO A 169 13.11 0.68 10.58
C PRO A 169 12.90 1.64 11.75
N GLU A 170 13.60 2.78 11.74
CA GLU A 170 13.46 3.81 12.77
C GLU A 170 12.04 4.40 12.79
N ALA A 171 11.52 4.76 11.61
CA ALA A 171 10.19 5.32 11.49
C ALA A 171 9.09 4.32 11.94
N LEU A 172 9.26 3.04 11.64
CA LEU A 172 8.31 2.00 12.04
C LEU A 172 8.36 1.70 13.54
N ARG A 173 9.54 1.74 14.17
CA ARG A 173 9.65 1.73 15.64
C ARG A 173 8.95 2.94 16.27
N ALA A 174 9.10 4.11 15.66
CA ALA A 174 8.39 5.32 16.05
C ALA A 174 6.86 5.19 15.90
N LEU A 175 6.38 4.56 14.82
CA LEU A 175 4.97 4.25 14.61
C LEU A 175 4.44 3.28 15.69
N LYS A 176 5.21 2.25 16.02
CA LYS A 176 4.86 1.30 17.09
C LYS A 176 4.68 2.02 18.43
N GLY A 177 5.62 2.90 18.78
CA GLY A 177 5.51 3.73 19.98
C GLY A 177 4.31 4.68 19.95
N ASN A 178 3.96 5.25 18.79
CA ASN A 178 2.77 6.08 18.65
C ASN A 178 1.48 5.30 18.91
N VAL A 179 1.35 4.13 18.30
CA VAL A 179 0.19 3.25 18.47
C VAL A 179 0.01 2.84 19.93
N GLN A 180 1.10 2.50 20.63
CA GLN A 180 1.08 2.19 22.06
C GLN A 180 0.59 3.36 22.94
N ASN A 181 0.74 4.60 22.46
CA ASN A 181 0.27 5.81 23.13
C ASN A 181 -1.07 6.33 22.56
N GLY A 182 -1.80 5.51 21.77
CA GLY A 182 -3.09 5.87 21.20
C GLY A 182 -3.04 6.79 19.97
N ILE A 183 -1.84 7.10 19.45
CA ILE A 183 -1.66 7.91 18.24
C ILE A 183 -1.59 6.95 17.02
N LEU A 184 -2.70 6.76 16.33
CA LEU A 184 -2.82 5.69 15.32
C LEU A 184 -2.39 6.12 13.90
N GLY A 185 -2.45 7.41 13.57
CA GLY A 185 -2.25 7.90 12.20
C GLY A 185 -0.78 7.93 11.74
N PRO A 186 -0.42 7.27 10.63
CA PRO A 186 0.95 7.29 10.10
C PRO A 186 1.49 8.71 9.82
N SER A 187 0.64 9.65 9.40
CA SER A 187 1.05 11.05 9.16
C SER A 187 1.62 11.73 10.42
N ALA A 188 1.24 11.29 11.63
CA ALA A 188 1.79 11.82 12.87
C ALA A 188 3.28 11.49 13.02
N VAL A 189 3.73 10.33 12.53
CA VAL A 189 5.15 9.95 12.54
C VAL A 189 5.93 10.78 11.53
N VAL A 190 5.39 10.95 10.32
CA VAL A 190 6.04 11.76 9.27
C VAL A 190 6.30 13.18 9.78
N LYS A 191 5.29 13.80 10.42
CA LYS A 191 5.42 15.13 11.03
C LYS A 191 6.45 15.15 12.16
N ARG A 192 6.36 14.22 13.10
CA ARG A 192 7.25 14.18 14.28
C ARG A 192 8.72 13.98 13.90
N LEU A 193 8.98 13.11 12.91
CA LEU A 193 10.34 12.78 12.50
C LEU A 193 10.89 13.69 11.40
N HIS A 194 10.15 14.75 11.02
CA HIS A 194 10.51 15.63 9.91
C HIS A 194 10.82 14.85 8.63
N GLY A 195 9.96 13.87 8.31
CA GLY A 195 10.08 13.05 7.10
C GLY A 195 10.12 13.93 5.86
N LYS A 196 10.94 13.54 4.88
CA LYS A 196 11.06 14.24 3.60
C LYS A 196 9.75 14.13 2.83
N THR A 197 9.32 15.22 2.22
CA THR A 197 8.20 15.23 1.29
C THR A 197 8.64 15.65 -0.09
N ILE A 198 7.99 15.09 -1.11
CA ILE A 198 8.18 15.49 -2.51
C ILE A 198 6.82 15.63 -3.19
N ARG A 199 6.71 16.52 -4.16
CA ARG A 199 5.51 16.60 -5.01
C ARG A 199 5.61 15.57 -6.14
N PRO A 200 4.51 14.89 -6.53
CA PRO A 200 4.54 13.98 -7.66
C PRO A 200 4.76 14.74 -8.97
N ASN A 201 5.47 14.14 -9.92
CA ASN A 201 5.63 14.73 -11.25
C ASN A 201 4.30 14.78 -12.04
N LYS A 202 3.33 13.92 -11.69
CA LYS A 202 1.95 13.95 -12.18
C LYS A 202 0.99 13.86 -11.00
N GLU A 203 0.09 14.83 -10.85
CA GLU A 203 -0.88 14.84 -9.74
C GLU A 203 -1.81 13.63 -9.75
N SER A 204 -2.12 13.08 -10.93
CA SER A 204 -2.95 11.89 -11.04
C SER A 204 -2.38 10.71 -10.25
N TRP A 205 -1.05 10.62 -10.08
CA TRP A 205 -0.40 9.51 -9.36
C TRP A 205 -0.81 9.37 -7.90
N ILE A 206 -1.19 10.48 -7.26
CA ILE A 206 -1.62 10.51 -5.86
C ILE A 206 -3.14 10.62 -5.72
N PHE A 207 -3.88 10.42 -6.82
CA PHE A 207 -5.34 10.40 -6.77
C PHE A 207 -5.82 9.17 -5.99
N ASN A 208 -6.53 9.40 -4.90
CA ASN A 208 -7.09 8.35 -4.04
C ASN A 208 -8.59 8.20 -4.32
N VAL A 209 -9.04 6.94 -4.47
CA VAL A 209 -10.44 6.60 -4.65
C VAL A 209 -11.06 6.10 -3.34
N ASN A 210 -11.86 6.94 -2.70
CA ASN A 210 -12.53 6.64 -1.43
C ASN A 210 -14.05 6.49 -1.55
N THR A 211 -14.66 7.08 -2.57
CA THR A 211 -16.11 7.18 -2.76
C THR A 211 -16.53 6.71 -4.14
N ARG A 212 -17.85 6.52 -4.35
CA ARG A 212 -18.41 6.20 -5.67
C ARG A 212 -18.16 7.31 -6.69
N ALA A 213 -18.24 8.57 -6.26
CA ALA A 213 -17.92 9.71 -7.11
C ALA A 213 -16.45 9.69 -7.55
N ASP A 214 -15.53 9.29 -6.67
CA ASP A 214 -14.11 9.14 -7.03
C ASP A 214 -13.90 8.04 -8.08
N LEU A 215 -14.69 6.96 -8.04
CA LEU A 215 -14.67 5.90 -9.07
C LEU A 215 -15.11 6.44 -10.43
N GLU A 216 -16.18 7.22 -10.49
CA GLU A 216 -16.67 7.83 -11.73
C GLU A 216 -15.64 8.83 -12.30
N LEU A 217 -15.01 9.61 -11.41
CA LEU A 217 -13.91 10.50 -11.80
C LEU A 217 -12.71 9.71 -12.33
N ALA A 218 -12.34 8.60 -11.68
CA ALA A 218 -11.27 7.73 -12.14
C ALA A 218 -11.53 7.21 -13.55
N SER A 219 -12.72 6.64 -13.80
CA SER A 219 -13.10 6.12 -15.13
C SER A 219 -13.06 7.20 -16.21
N ASN A 220 -13.44 8.44 -15.88
CA ASN A 220 -13.34 9.57 -16.80
C ASN A 220 -11.90 10.03 -17.08
N MET A 221 -10.96 9.78 -16.16
CA MET A 221 -9.53 10.07 -16.35
C MET A 221 -8.83 9.00 -17.20
N GLU A 222 -9.25 7.73 -17.11
CA GLU A 222 -8.74 6.63 -17.95
C GLU A 222 -9.17 6.79 -19.42
N GLY A 223 -10.39 7.28 -19.67
CA GLY A 223 -10.93 7.46 -21.03
C GLY A 223 -10.39 8.66 -21.81
N LYS A 224 -9.53 9.51 -21.22
CA LYS A 224 -8.93 10.66 -21.91
C LYS A 224 -7.51 10.32 -22.33
N PRO A 225 -7.18 10.30 -23.64
CA PRO A 225 -5.78 10.21 -24.05
C PRO A 225 -5.03 11.39 -23.42
N GLN A 226 -3.91 11.12 -22.76
CA GLN A 226 -3.03 12.16 -22.22
C GLN A 226 -2.65 13.08 -23.38
N VAL A 227 -3.23 14.27 -23.41
CA VAL A 227 -2.88 15.30 -24.40
C VAL A 227 -1.43 15.67 -24.13
N SER A 228 -0.60 15.38 -25.13
CA SER A 228 0.83 15.66 -25.24
C SER A 228 1.19 17.10 -24.94
#